data_AF-A0A6H1XQ30-F1
#
_entry.id   AF-A0A6H1XQ30-F1
#
_cell.length_a   1.000
_cell.length_b   1.000
_cell.length_c   1.000
_cell.angle_alpha   90.00
_cell.angle_beta   90.00
_cell.angle_gamma   90.00
#
_symmetry.space_group_name_H-M   'P 1'
#
loop_
_entity.id
_entity.type
_entity.pdbx_description
1 polymer ?
#
loop_
_entity_poly.entity_id
_entity_poly.type
_entity_poly.pdbx_seq_one_letter_code
_entity_poly.pdbx_strand_id
1 'polypeptide(L)'
;VPKSHAKTMEKIKEKIEQKREQITDAQKQVKDAQRDAKHGSVKEKVVYDKKKKMLERLKEQLIKLEVQETDRDENKSIALGTSKLNYLDPRISVAWCKKYDVPIEKIYNKTQRDKFR
;
A
#
# COMPACT_ATOMS: atom_id res chain seq x y z
N VAL A 1 -10.70 6.31 20.54
CA VAL A 1 -11.20 5.80 19.24
C VAL A 1 -12.04 6.86 18.55
N PRO A 2 -11.73 7.26 17.29
CA PRO A 2 -12.53 8.23 16.54
C PRO A 2 -13.98 7.77 16.36
N LYS A 3 -14.94 8.70 16.44
CA LYS A 3 -16.38 8.39 16.32
C LYS A 3 -16.75 7.72 14.99
N SER A 4 -16.03 8.01 13.91
CA SER A 4 -16.24 7.45 12.57
C SER A 4 -15.32 6.25 12.24
N HIS A 5 -14.56 5.75 13.22
CA HIS A 5 -13.55 4.72 12.98
C HIS A 5 -14.17 3.43 12.41
N ALA A 6 -15.22 2.90 13.04
CA ALA A 6 -15.89 1.67 12.59
C ALA A 6 -16.36 1.76 11.12
N LYS A 7 -17.06 2.84 10.77
CA LYS A 7 -17.53 3.09 9.39
C LYS A 7 -16.38 3.25 8.39
N THR A 8 -15.23 3.76 8.83
CA THR A 8 -14.04 3.88 7.96
C THR A 8 -13.39 2.52 7.75
N MET A 9 -13.32 1.70 8.79
CA MET A 9 -12.77 0.34 8.72
C MET A 9 -13.63 -0.57 7.84
N GLU A 10 -14.95 -0.49 7.95
CA GLU A 10 -15.89 -1.21 7.08
C GLU A 10 -15.61 -0.91 5.60
N LYS A 11 -15.51 0.37 5.22
CA LYS A 11 -15.18 0.77 3.84
C LYS A 11 -13.81 0.28 3.36
N ILE A 12 -12.82 0.17 4.24
CA ILE A 12 -11.50 -0.35 3.88
C ILE A 12 -11.60 -1.86 3.64
N LYS A 13 -12.30 -2.59 4.50
CA LYS A 13 -12.54 -4.04 4.35
C LYS A 13 -13.30 -4.35 3.08
N GLU A 14 -14.37 -3.62 2.76
CA GLU A 14 -15.09 -3.74 1.49
C GLU A 14 -14.16 -3.56 0.28
N LYS A 15 -13.29 -2.55 0.30
CA LYS A 15 -12.31 -2.33 -0.77
C LYS A 15 -11.28 -3.44 -0.88
N ILE A 16 -10.83 -4.01 0.24
CA ILE A 16 -9.90 -5.15 0.27
C ILE A 16 -10.57 -6.36 -0.39
N GLU A 17 -11.80 -6.68 -0.02
CA GLU A 17 -12.53 -7.82 -0.59
C GLU A 17 -12.76 -7.64 -2.09
N GLN A 18 -13.23 -6.47 -2.54
CA GLN A 18 -13.34 -6.16 -3.97
C GLN A 18 -12.00 -6.30 -4.70
N LYS A 19 -10.88 -5.96 -4.04
CA LYS A 19 -9.54 -6.09 -4.64
C LYS A 19 -9.10 -7.55 -4.74
N ARG A 20 -9.43 -8.37 -3.76
CA ARG A 20 -9.16 -9.82 -3.75
C ARG A 20 -9.92 -10.53 -4.86
N GLU A 21 -11.17 -10.16 -5.09
CA GLU A 21 -11.96 -10.64 -6.23
C GLU A 21 -11.30 -10.27 -7.57
N GLN A 22 -10.95 -8.98 -7.76
CA GLN A 22 -10.24 -8.51 -8.96
C GLN A 22 -8.92 -9.25 -9.20
N ILE A 23 -8.16 -9.54 -8.15
CA ILE A 23 -6.91 -10.29 -8.23
C ILE A 23 -7.20 -11.73 -8.65
N THR A 24 -8.22 -12.37 -8.09
CA THR A 24 -8.59 -13.75 -8.42
C THR A 24 -8.96 -13.88 -9.90
N ASP A 25 -9.75 -12.94 -10.42
CA ASP A 25 -10.10 -12.94 -11.83
C ASP A 25 -8.91 -12.60 -12.73
N ALA A 26 -8.06 -11.65 -12.33
CA ALA A 26 -6.83 -11.35 -13.05
C ALA A 26 -5.87 -12.55 -13.07
N GLN A 27 -5.78 -13.33 -11.99
CA GLN A 27 -4.98 -14.56 -11.94
C GLN A 27 -5.48 -15.60 -12.94
N LYS A 28 -6.80 -15.82 -13.03
CA LYS A 28 -7.40 -16.69 -14.05
C LYS A 28 -7.04 -16.21 -15.45
N GLN A 29 -7.23 -14.92 -15.74
CA GLN A 29 -6.92 -14.34 -17.04
C GLN A 29 -5.45 -14.43 -17.42
N VAL A 30 -4.53 -14.31 -16.45
CA VAL A 30 -3.09 -14.51 -16.65
C VAL A 30 -2.78 -15.96 -16.97
N LYS A 31 -3.40 -16.91 -16.26
CA LYS A 31 -3.22 -18.35 -16.50
C LYS A 31 -3.70 -18.76 -17.89
N ASP A 32 -4.84 -18.23 -18.33
CA ASP A 32 -5.37 -18.49 -19.68
C ASP A 32 -4.44 -17.89 -20.74
N ALA A 33 -4.05 -16.62 -20.58
CA ALA A 33 -3.11 -15.98 -21.51
C ALA A 33 -1.73 -16.65 -21.53
N GLN A 34 -1.30 -17.27 -20.43
CA GLN A 34 -0.05 -18.04 -20.37
C GLN A 34 -0.14 -19.30 -21.23
N ARG A 35 -1.30 -19.97 -21.25
CA ARG A 35 -1.54 -21.14 -22.10
C ARG A 35 -1.51 -20.75 -23.56
N ASP A 36 -2.21 -19.67 -23.91
CA ASP A 36 -2.24 -19.14 -25.29
C ASP A 36 -0.84 -18.71 -25.76
N ALA A 37 -0.05 -18.06 -24.89
CA ALA A 37 1.30 -17.60 -25.22
C ALA A 37 2.34 -18.74 -25.37
N LYS A 38 2.07 -19.95 -24.85
CA LYS A 38 3.01 -21.09 -24.91
C LYS A 38 3.24 -21.59 -26.34
N HIS A 39 2.18 -21.57 -27.15
CA HIS A 39 2.21 -21.97 -28.57
C HIS A 39 1.76 -20.84 -29.51
N GLY A 40 1.42 -19.67 -28.97
CA GLY A 40 0.95 -18.51 -29.72
C GLY A 40 2.06 -17.65 -30.32
N SER A 41 1.63 -16.63 -31.06
CA SER A 41 2.51 -15.68 -31.72
C SER A 41 3.11 -14.67 -30.73
N VAL A 42 3.95 -13.77 -31.26
CA VAL A 42 4.49 -12.63 -30.51
C VAL A 42 3.36 -11.79 -29.88
N LYS A 43 2.20 -11.70 -30.53
CA LYS A 43 1.04 -10.95 -30.02
C LYS A 43 0.49 -11.56 -28.72
N GLU A 44 0.35 -12.87 -28.65
CA GLU A 44 -0.15 -13.57 -27.45
C GLU A 44 0.84 -13.45 -26.28
N LYS A 45 2.15 -13.48 -26.54
CA LYS A 45 3.18 -13.22 -25.52
C LYS A 45 3.07 -11.80 -24.95
N VAL A 46 2.87 -10.79 -25.78
CA VAL A 46 2.66 -9.39 -25.33
C VAL A 46 1.38 -9.26 -24.50
N VAL A 47 0.31 -9.97 -24.84
CA VAL A 47 -0.94 -9.98 -24.05
C VAL A 47 -0.71 -10.60 -22.68
N TYR A 48 0.00 -11.72 -22.61
CA TYR A 48 0.39 -12.35 -21.34
C TYR A 48 1.17 -11.38 -20.45
N ASP A 49 2.20 -10.72 -20.99
CA ASP A 49 3.02 -9.76 -20.22
C ASP A 49 2.20 -8.58 -19.70
N LYS A 50 1.26 -8.05 -20.50
CA LYS A 50 0.34 -6.99 -20.06
C LYS A 50 -0.55 -7.45 -18.91
N LYS A 51 -1.16 -8.63 -19.01
CA LYS A 51 -2.02 -9.18 -17.95
C LYS A 51 -1.22 -9.48 -16.68
N LYS A 52 0.00 -10.00 -16.82
CA LYS A 52 0.91 -10.24 -15.69
C LYS A 52 1.27 -8.94 -14.98
N LYS A 53 1.66 -7.90 -15.71
CA LYS A 53 1.94 -6.56 -15.13
C LYS A 53 0.71 -5.97 -14.43
N MET A 54 -0.48 -6.16 -15.01
CA MET A 54 -1.73 -5.73 -14.38
C MET A 54 -1.99 -6.46 -13.05
N LEU A 55 -1.78 -7.78 -13.02
CA LEU A 55 -1.92 -8.58 -11.80
C LEU A 55 -0.95 -8.13 -10.70
N GLU A 56 0.32 -7.90 -11.03
CA GLU A 56 1.31 -7.42 -10.04
C GLU A 56 0.90 -6.06 -9.47
N ARG A 57 0.45 -5.13 -10.32
CA ARG A 57 -0.08 -3.83 -9.87
C ARG A 57 -1.29 -3.98 -8.95
N LEU A 58 -2.19 -4.92 -9.22
CA LEU A 58 -3.36 -5.17 -8.36
C LEU A 58 -2.93 -5.72 -7.00
N LYS A 59 -1.95 -6.63 -6.96
CA LYS A 59 -1.38 -7.16 -5.70
C LYS A 59 -0.71 -6.07 -4.88
N GLU A 60 0.10 -5.21 -5.50
CA GLU A 60 0.72 -4.06 -4.81
C GLU A 60 -0.33 -3.13 -4.19
N GLN A 61 -1.45 -2.90 -4.90
CA GLN A 61 -2.56 -2.10 -4.38
C GLN A 61 -3.28 -2.78 -3.22
N LEU A 62 -3.44 -4.10 -3.25
CA LEU A 62 -4.00 -4.86 -2.13
C LEU A 62 -3.11 -4.74 -0.88
N ILE A 63 -1.80 -4.96 -1.02
CA ILE A 63 -0.85 -4.85 0.09
C ILE A 63 -0.93 -3.46 0.75
N LYS A 64 -1.03 -2.39 -0.05
CA LYS A 64 -1.20 -1.02 0.48
C LYS A 64 -2.48 -0.85 1.30
N LEU A 65 -3.58 -1.49 0.88
CA LEU A 65 -4.85 -1.42 1.60
C LEU A 65 -4.80 -2.25 2.90
N GLU A 66 -4.19 -3.42 2.87
CA GLU A 66 -4.01 -4.28 4.06
C GLU A 66 -3.13 -3.59 5.11
N VAL A 67 -1.99 -3.01 4.69
CA VAL A 67 -1.15 -2.20 5.59
C VAL A 67 -1.92 -1.01 6.17
N GLN A 68 -2.76 -0.35 5.37
CA GLN A 68 -3.59 0.76 5.84
C GLN A 68 -4.66 0.32 6.86
N GLU A 69 -5.22 -0.88 6.68
CA GLU A 69 -6.20 -1.47 7.60
C GLU A 69 -5.55 -1.73 8.97
N THR A 70 -4.40 -2.42 8.96
CA THR A 70 -3.64 -2.72 10.18
C THR A 70 -3.18 -1.46 10.89
N ASP A 71 -2.55 -0.52 10.19
CA ASP A 71 -2.08 0.75 10.78
C ASP A 71 -3.20 1.54 11.45
N ARG A 72 -4.41 1.51 10.88
CA ARG A 72 -5.56 2.19 11.48
C ARG A 72 -6.12 1.46 12.69
N ASP A 73 -6.23 0.14 12.65
CA ASP A 73 -6.82 -0.62 13.75
C ASP A 73 -5.89 -0.62 14.98
N GLU A 74 -4.59 -0.81 14.78
CA GLU A 74 -3.60 -0.80 15.86
C GLU A 74 -3.50 0.58 16.53
N ASN A 75 -3.60 1.66 15.74
CA ASN A 75 -3.50 3.03 16.25
C ASN A 75 -4.84 3.62 16.73
N LYS A 76 -5.96 2.88 16.75
CA LYS A 76 -7.30 3.43 17.05
C LYS A 76 -7.43 4.09 18.43
N SER A 77 -6.59 3.70 19.39
CA SER A 77 -6.54 4.25 20.75
C SER A 77 -5.23 4.98 21.06
N ILE A 78 -4.29 5.06 20.12
CA ILE A 78 -2.93 5.56 20.37
C ILE A 78 -2.74 6.94 19.74
N ALA A 79 -2.30 7.91 20.54
CA ALA A 79 -1.95 9.25 20.06
C ALA A 79 -0.44 9.37 19.83
N LEU A 80 0.00 9.22 18.58
CA LEU A 80 1.43 9.24 18.20
C LEU A 80 2.05 10.65 18.13
N GLY A 81 1.23 11.71 18.14
CA GLY A 81 1.69 13.08 17.87
C GLY A 81 2.68 13.63 18.90
N THR A 82 2.40 13.45 20.19
CA THR A 82 3.20 14.02 21.28
C THR A 82 4.59 13.39 21.33
N SER A 83 4.67 12.05 21.28
CA SER A 83 5.96 11.35 21.27
C SER A 83 6.80 11.71 20.06
N LYS A 84 6.18 11.71 18.87
CA LYS A 84 6.83 12.07 17.61
C LYS A 84 7.44 13.46 17.59
N LEU A 85 6.82 14.43 18.28
CA LEU A 85 7.25 15.83 18.22
C LEU A 85 8.12 16.30 19.38
N ASN A 86 8.03 15.64 20.52
CA ASN A 86 8.62 16.13 21.76
C ASN A 86 9.56 15.13 22.45
N TYR A 87 9.45 13.83 22.15
CA TYR A 87 10.17 12.79 22.90
C TYR A 87 11.06 11.89 22.02
N LEU A 88 11.00 12.03 20.69
CA LEU A 88 11.88 11.34 19.75
C LEU A 88 12.85 12.33 19.11
N ASP A 89 14.14 11.97 19.11
CA ASP A 89 15.15 12.75 18.39
C ASP A 89 14.90 12.67 16.88
N PRO A 90 14.61 13.80 16.19
CA PRO A 90 14.26 13.81 14.77
C PRO A 90 15.38 13.26 13.88
N ARG A 91 16.65 13.30 14.35
CA ARG A 91 17.81 12.79 13.59
C ARG A 91 17.74 11.28 13.41
N ILE A 92 17.13 10.55 14.33
CA ILE A 92 16.91 9.11 14.21
C ILE A 92 16.00 8.83 13.02
N SER A 93 14.87 9.53 12.93
CA SER A 93 13.94 9.38 11.80
C SER A 93 14.54 9.85 10.48
N VAL A 94 15.32 10.94 10.47
CA VAL A 94 16.03 11.42 9.26
C VAL A 94 17.07 10.41 8.78
N ALA A 95 17.87 9.85 9.69
CA ALA A 95 18.87 8.84 9.35
C ALA A 95 18.21 7.58 8.77
N TRP A 96 17.10 7.12 9.37
CA TRP A 96 16.32 6.01 8.84
C TRP A 96 15.75 6.32 7.44
N CYS A 97 15.20 7.52 7.22
CA CYS A 97 14.68 7.93 5.91
C CYS A 97 15.77 7.89 4.84
N LYS A 98 16.97 8.42 5.13
CA LYS A 98 18.11 8.39 4.19
C LYS A 98 18.59 6.96 3.93
N LYS A 99 18.63 6.11 4.96
CA LYS A 99 19.11 4.73 4.84
C LYS A 99 18.21 3.86 3.95
N TYR A 100 16.90 4.08 3.98
CA TYR A 100 15.91 3.27 3.25
C TYR A 100 15.26 4.00 2.08
N ASP A 101 15.82 5.15 1.66
CA ASP A 101 15.31 5.99 0.59
C ASP A 101 13.81 6.34 0.75
N VAL A 102 13.41 6.61 1.99
CA VAL A 102 12.03 7.01 2.31
C VAL A 102 11.93 8.53 2.25
N PRO A 103 11.01 9.10 1.45
CA PRO A 103 10.84 10.54 1.39
C PRO A 103 10.44 11.12 2.76
N ILE A 104 11.19 12.12 3.23
CA ILE A 104 11.01 12.67 4.58
C ILE A 104 9.61 13.27 4.80
N GLU A 105 8.94 13.70 3.73
CA GLU A 105 7.58 14.20 3.75
C GLU A 105 6.51 13.13 4.07
N LYS A 106 6.86 11.84 3.94
CA LYS A 106 6.03 10.74 4.41
C LYS A 106 6.07 10.60 5.93
N ILE A 107 7.15 11.03 6.56
CA ILE A 107 7.31 10.98 8.01
C ILE A 107 6.91 12.31 8.65
N TYR A 108 7.44 13.44 8.19
CA TYR A 108 7.15 14.76 8.75
C TYR A 108 6.43 15.65 7.74
N ASN A 109 5.31 16.25 8.12
CA ASN A 109 4.64 17.25 7.30
C ASN A 109 5.44 18.58 7.23
N LYS A 110 5.00 19.55 6.44
CA LYS A 110 5.73 20.82 6.23
C LYS A 110 6.09 21.52 7.55
N THR A 111 5.11 21.77 8.41
CA THR A 111 5.29 22.44 9.71
C THR A 111 6.25 21.68 10.63
N GLN A 112 6.19 20.34 10.61
CA GLN A 112 7.09 19.51 11.41
C GLN A 112 8.53 19.56 10.91
N ARG A 113 8.73 19.59 9.59
CA ARG A 113 10.07 19.77 9.02
C ARG A 113 10.65 21.14 9.35
N ASP A 114 9.82 22.18 9.29
CA ASP A 114 10.25 23.54 9.66
C ASP A 114 10.66 23.62 11.15
N LYS A 115 10.00 22.86 12.04
CA LYS A 115 10.38 22.75 13.47
C LYS A 115 11.75 22.07 13.67
N PHE A 116 12.10 21.09 12.83
CA PHE A 116 13.31 20.26 12.98
C PHE A 116 14.46 20.65 12.05
N ARG A 117 14.39 21.83 11.42
CA ARG A 117 15.46 22.38 10.57
C ARG A 117 16.73 22.66 11.37
#